data_AF-A0AAV9VDZ5-F1
#
_entry.id   AF-A0AAV9VDZ5-F1
#
_cell.length_a   1.000
_cell.length_b   1.000
_cell.length_c   1.000
_cell.angle_alpha   90.00
_cell.angle_beta   90.00
_cell.angle_gamma   90.00
#
_symmetry.space_group_name_H-M   'P 1'
#
loop_
_entity.id
_entity.type
_entity.pdbx_description
1 polymer ?
#
loop_
_entity_poly.entity_id
_entity_poly.type
_entity_poly.pdbx_seq_one_letter_code
_entity_poly.pdbx_strand_id
1 'polypeptide(L)'
;MSADEKLKLLTSELAYLIPLLQSYPKCYWIWNYRIFLLQTCSEQLDVTTALIVWKGEMKLVDKMLGRDARNFHGWGYRRGVVGEIERLQGRISGEGGKGNVDASAGSLVEEEFQYTTAMYQKNLSNFSAWHNRSKLIPRLLDERNANPEERRTFLDGELGIMQEALFTDPYDQSLQLYHHWLISATCSPASSAGAKSGEIVRLTQSQQLEILSRTLAWMRELLEEEPECRLLLEELIFVSGLVRGHVAENNDPDTISADEVKSDMQSWLDKLMVVDPMRIGRWQELAERL
;
A
#
# COMPACT_ATOMS: atom_id res chain seq x y z
N MET A 1 17.42 37.08 -18.45
CA MET A 1 17.88 35.77 -18.90
C MET A 1 16.89 35.21 -19.91
N SER A 2 17.37 34.69 -21.03
CA SER A 2 16.57 33.95 -22.02
C SER A 2 16.06 32.63 -21.44
N ALA A 3 15.09 31.97 -22.11
CA ALA A 3 14.59 30.66 -21.69
C ALA A 3 15.72 29.61 -21.63
N ASP A 4 16.61 29.61 -22.63
CA ASP A 4 17.77 28.71 -22.67
C ASP A 4 18.76 28.96 -21.53
N GLU A 5 19.01 30.23 -21.19
CA GLU A 5 19.86 30.59 -20.06
C GLU A 5 19.25 30.12 -18.74
N LYS A 6 17.93 30.25 -18.57
CA LYS A 6 17.22 29.76 -17.38
C LYS A 6 17.28 28.24 -17.29
N LEU A 7 16.99 27.52 -18.37
CA LEU A 7 17.04 26.06 -18.42
C LEU A 7 18.44 25.56 -18.08
N LYS A 8 19.47 26.16 -18.68
CA LYS A 8 20.87 25.79 -18.42
C LYS A 8 21.25 25.99 -16.96
N LEU A 9 20.86 27.11 -16.35
CA LEU A 9 21.13 27.37 -14.94
C LEU A 9 20.43 26.35 -14.02
N LEU A 10 19.13 26.13 -14.23
CA LEU A 10 18.35 25.22 -13.39
C LEU A 10 18.85 23.78 -13.51
N THR A 11 19.15 23.32 -14.72
CA THR A 11 19.68 21.97 -14.95
C THR A 11 21.11 21.80 -14.44
N SER A 12 21.96 22.83 -14.48
CA SER A 12 23.29 22.77 -13.86
C SER A 12 23.21 22.68 -12.33
N GLU A 13 22.29 23.41 -11.71
CA GLU A 13 22.05 23.32 -10.26
C GLU A 13 21.51 21.92 -9.88
N LEU A 14 20.54 21.39 -10.64
CA LEU A 14 20.06 20.01 -10.43
C LEU A 14 21.20 18.98 -10.56
N ALA A 15 22.12 19.15 -11.51
CA ALA A 15 23.26 18.27 -11.67
C ALA A 15 24.25 18.39 -10.50
N TYR A 16 24.49 19.61 -10.00
CA TYR A 16 25.34 19.87 -8.84
C TYR A 16 24.86 19.14 -7.57
N LEU A 17 23.54 18.99 -7.39
CA LEU A 17 22.98 18.28 -6.23
C LEU A 17 23.16 16.75 -6.28
N ILE A 18 23.46 16.15 -7.42
CA ILE A 18 23.58 14.68 -7.56
C ILE A 18 24.66 14.09 -6.63
N PRO A 19 25.93 14.55 -6.64
CA PRO A 19 26.95 14.02 -5.72
C PRO A 19 26.60 14.27 -4.24
N LEU A 20 25.88 15.35 -3.92
CA LEU A 20 25.43 15.64 -2.56
C LEU A 20 24.35 14.65 -2.12
N LEU A 21 23.37 14.32 -2.98
CA LEU A 21 22.36 13.29 -2.70
C LEU A 21 22.98 11.90 -2.52
N GLN A 22 24.03 11.59 -3.29
CA GLN A 22 24.75 10.32 -3.14
C GLN A 22 25.45 10.21 -1.78
N SER A 23 26.01 11.32 -1.30
CA SER A 23 26.75 11.37 -0.03
C SER A 23 25.82 11.52 1.18
N TYR A 24 24.71 12.23 1.02
CA TYR A 24 23.77 12.60 2.09
C TYR A 24 22.31 12.35 1.68
N PRO A 25 21.91 11.10 1.37
CA PRO A 25 20.60 10.77 0.81
C PRO A 25 19.41 11.02 1.76
N LYS A 26 19.69 11.33 3.03
CA LYS A 26 18.68 11.61 4.07
C LYS A 26 18.67 13.08 4.53
N CYS A 27 19.41 13.96 3.84
CA CYS A 27 19.40 15.38 4.17
C CYS A 27 18.18 16.06 3.57
N TYR A 28 17.23 16.48 4.43
CA TYR A 28 16.02 17.19 4.04
C TYR A 28 16.31 18.42 3.16
N TRP A 29 17.36 19.19 3.47
CA TRP A 29 17.65 20.43 2.76
C TRP A 29 18.06 20.22 1.30
N ILE A 30 18.76 19.12 0.99
CA ILE A 30 19.13 18.79 -0.39
C ILE A 30 17.87 18.44 -1.18
N TRP A 31 16.99 17.63 -0.60
CA TRP A 31 15.71 17.25 -1.22
C TRP A 31 14.78 18.46 -1.43
N ASN A 32 14.63 19.30 -0.41
CA ASN A 32 13.79 20.49 -0.48
C ASN A 32 14.31 21.48 -1.53
N TYR A 33 15.63 21.70 -1.57
CA TYR A 33 16.22 22.58 -2.58
C TYR A 33 16.09 22.00 -3.99
N ARG A 34 16.23 20.69 -4.17
CA ARG A 34 15.98 20.04 -5.46
C ARG A 34 14.53 20.23 -5.92
N ILE A 35 13.55 20.02 -5.04
CA ILE A 35 12.12 20.25 -5.34
C ILE A 35 11.88 21.72 -5.70
N PHE A 36 12.47 22.66 -4.97
CA PHE A 36 12.39 24.09 -5.28
C PHE A 36 12.91 24.41 -6.69
N LEU A 37 14.05 23.84 -7.10
CA LEU A 37 14.58 24.02 -8.47
C LEU A 37 13.61 23.48 -9.52
N LEU A 38 13.00 22.32 -9.28
CA LEU A 38 12.04 21.72 -10.21
C LEU A 38 10.72 22.50 -10.30
N GLN A 39 10.22 23.02 -9.17
CA GLN A 39 9.08 23.93 -9.16
C GLN A 39 9.41 25.22 -9.92
N THR A 40 10.62 25.74 -9.75
CA THR A 40 11.10 26.90 -10.52
C THR A 40 11.13 26.58 -12.03
N CYS A 41 11.51 25.36 -12.44
CA CYS A 41 11.38 24.92 -13.83
C CYS A 41 9.93 25.00 -14.32
N SER A 42 8.96 24.50 -13.54
CA SER A 42 7.53 24.55 -13.88
C SER A 42 6.96 25.97 -14.01
N GLU A 43 7.53 26.93 -13.28
CA GLU A 43 7.10 28.34 -13.27
C GLU A 43 7.77 29.19 -14.35
N GLN A 44 9.05 28.92 -14.65
CA GLN A 44 9.90 29.81 -15.43
C GLN A 44 10.15 29.36 -16.86
N LEU A 45 9.84 28.09 -17.18
CA LEU A 45 10.02 27.49 -18.50
C LEU A 45 8.64 27.20 -19.13
N ASP A 46 8.62 26.94 -20.44
CA ASP A 46 7.42 26.44 -21.09
C ASP A 46 7.07 25.02 -20.57
N VAL A 47 5.79 24.66 -20.68
CA VAL A 47 5.24 23.42 -20.11
C VAL A 47 5.94 22.16 -20.65
N THR A 48 6.33 22.16 -21.92
CA THR A 48 6.97 21.01 -22.56
C THR A 48 8.38 20.83 -22.03
N THR A 49 9.15 21.92 -21.94
CA THR A 49 10.50 21.89 -21.38
C THR A 49 10.47 21.51 -19.90
N ALA A 50 9.57 22.08 -19.10
CA ALA A 50 9.42 21.71 -17.69
C ALA A 50 9.11 20.21 -17.52
N LEU A 51 8.20 19.68 -18.34
CA LEU A 51 7.85 18.25 -18.33
C LEU A 51 9.06 17.35 -18.62
N ILE A 52 9.93 17.73 -19.56
CA ILE A 52 11.17 16.99 -19.86
C ILE A 52 12.08 16.95 -18.64
N VAL A 53 12.23 18.07 -17.92
CA VAL A 53 13.05 18.14 -16.71
C VAL A 53 12.50 17.21 -15.62
N TRP A 54 11.19 17.27 -15.35
CA TRP A 54 10.55 16.39 -14.36
C TRP A 54 10.64 14.91 -14.74
N LYS A 55 10.46 14.54 -16.01
CA LYS A 55 10.66 13.16 -16.49
C LYS A 55 12.09 12.67 -16.29
N GLY A 56 13.09 13.57 -16.35
CA GLY A 56 14.48 13.26 -16.04
C GLY A 56 14.70 12.75 -14.62
N GLU A 57 13.87 13.19 -13.67
CA GLU A 57 13.97 12.83 -12.25
C GLU A 57 13.59 11.38 -11.96
N MET A 58 12.79 10.74 -12.84
CA MET A 58 12.43 9.32 -12.70
C MET A 58 13.67 8.43 -12.65
N LYS A 59 14.68 8.71 -13.49
CA LYS A 59 15.94 7.96 -13.50
C LYS A 59 16.76 8.14 -12.22
N LEU A 60 16.69 9.32 -11.61
CA LEU A 60 17.40 9.59 -10.35
C LEU A 60 16.73 8.79 -9.23
N VAL A 61 15.41 8.88 -9.11
CA VAL A 61 14.68 8.21 -8.03
C VAL A 61 14.75 6.69 -8.17
N ASP A 62 14.72 6.14 -9.39
CA ASP A 62 14.95 4.71 -9.63
C ASP A 62 16.32 4.25 -9.12
N LYS A 63 17.39 5.00 -9.41
CA LYS A 63 18.73 4.68 -8.92
C LYS A 63 18.83 4.78 -7.40
N MET A 64 18.13 5.75 -6.80
CA MET A 64 18.15 5.97 -5.36
C MET A 64 17.41 4.86 -4.61
N LEU A 65 16.20 4.53 -5.04
CA LEU A 65 15.43 3.41 -4.49
C LEU A 65 16.06 2.05 -4.83
N GLY A 66 16.80 1.96 -5.93
CA GLY A 66 17.61 0.78 -6.24
C GLY A 66 18.76 0.55 -5.25
N ARG A 67 19.29 1.61 -4.63
CA ARG A 67 20.34 1.54 -3.60
C ARG A 67 19.77 1.39 -2.18
N ASP A 68 18.71 2.13 -1.87
CA ASP A 68 18.01 2.08 -0.59
C ASP A 68 16.50 2.01 -0.85
N ALA A 69 15.99 0.78 -0.96
CA ALA A 69 14.61 0.49 -1.30
C ALA A 69 13.59 0.97 -0.26
N ARG A 70 14.05 1.33 0.94
CA ARG A 70 13.23 1.83 2.06
C ARG A 70 13.47 3.32 2.33
N ASN A 71 14.12 4.02 1.41
CA ASN A 71 14.39 5.44 1.58
C ASN A 71 13.09 6.25 1.60
N PHE A 72 12.72 6.79 2.76
CA PHE A 72 11.49 7.56 2.94
C PHE A 72 11.42 8.77 1.99
N HIS A 73 12.53 9.51 1.85
CA HIS A 73 12.59 10.65 0.92
C HIS A 73 12.45 10.20 -0.53
N GLY A 74 13.09 9.09 -0.92
CA GLY A 74 13.00 8.55 -2.28
C GLY A 74 11.56 8.24 -2.67
N TRP A 75 10.80 7.56 -1.82
CA TRP A 75 9.39 7.27 -2.09
C TRP A 75 8.52 8.53 -2.10
N GLY A 76 8.72 9.45 -1.15
CA GLY A 76 8.00 10.73 -1.14
C GLY A 76 8.28 11.58 -2.38
N TYR A 77 9.54 11.62 -2.78
CA TYR A 77 10.01 12.32 -3.97
C TYR A 77 9.43 11.72 -5.24
N ARG A 78 9.43 10.38 -5.38
CA ARG A 78 8.82 9.69 -6.52
C ARG A 78 7.37 10.10 -6.71
N ARG A 79 6.55 10.06 -5.65
CA ARG A 79 5.14 10.47 -5.70
C ARG A 79 4.98 11.93 -6.13
N GLY A 80 5.82 12.82 -5.62
CA GLY A 80 5.81 14.24 -6.01
C GLY A 80 6.17 14.45 -7.49
N VAL A 81 7.21 13.76 -7.98
CA VAL A 81 7.63 13.79 -9.38
C VAL A 81 6.51 13.27 -10.30
N VAL A 82 5.93 12.11 -9.97
CA VAL A 82 4.81 11.53 -10.72
C VAL A 82 3.63 12.50 -10.79
N GLY A 83 3.18 13.02 -9.65
CA GLY A 83 2.02 13.93 -9.62
C GLY A 83 2.25 15.21 -10.43
N GLU A 84 3.47 15.73 -10.45
CA GLU A 84 3.79 16.91 -11.26
C GLU A 84 3.92 16.59 -12.75
N ILE A 85 4.44 15.41 -13.12
CA ILE A 85 4.46 14.92 -14.50
C ILE A 85 3.03 14.82 -15.04
N GLU A 86 2.12 14.17 -14.31
CA GLU A 86 0.70 14.03 -14.68
C GLU A 86 0.04 15.40 -14.82
N ARG A 87 0.27 16.31 -13.86
CA ARG A 87 -0.27 17.69 -13.90
C ARG A 87 0.20 18.46 -15.13
N LEU A 88 1.49 18.38 -15.48
CA LEU A 88 2.05 19.05 -16.64
C LEU A 88 1.55 18.44 -17.96
N GLN A 89 1.36 17.12 -18.01
CA GLN A 89 0.72 16.44 -19.15
C GLN A 89 -0.71 16.93 -19.36
N GLY A 90 -1.52 17.02 -18.30
CA GLY A 90 -2.89 17.55 -18.38
C GLY A 90 -2.95 19.00 -18.90
N ARG A 91 -1.95 19.83 -18.59
CA ARG A 91 -1.84 21.19 -19.15
C ARG A 91 -1.57 21.20 -20.65
N ILE A 92 -0.82 20.22 -21.17
CA ILE A 92 -0.51 20.11 -22.61
C ILE A 92 -1.72 19.60 -23.38
N SER A 93 -2.43 18.61 -22.84
CA SER A 93 -3.60 17.99 -23.48
C SER A 93 -4.83 18.92 -23.55
N GLY A 94 -4.80 20.09 -22.91
CA GLY A 94 -5.87 21.09 -23.01
C GLY A 94 -7.11 20.80 -22.15
N GLU A 95 -7.04 19.83 -21.22
CA GLU A 95 -8.14 19.35 -20.37
C GLU A 95 -8.48 20.31 -19.21
N GLY A 96 -8.34 21.62 -19.43
CA GLY A 96 -8.75 22.68 -18.52
C GLY A 96 -10.22 23.10 -18.66
N GLY A 97 -11.03 22.42 -19.47
CA GLY A 97 -12.43 22.80 -19.69
C GLY A 97 -13.31 21.70 -20.27
N LYS A 98 -14.20 21.17 -19.42
CA LYS A 98 -15.44 20.44 -19.75
C LYS A 98 -15.43 19.64 -21.05
N GLY A 99 -14.97 18.39 -20.98
CA GLY A 99 -15.19 17.38 -21.99
C GLY A 99 -14.94 16.00 -21.39
N ASN A 100 -15.89 15.08 -21.55
CA ASN A 100 -15.79 13.69 -21.14
C ASN A 100 -14.79 12.99 -22.07
N VAL A 101 -13.50 13.04 -21.75
CA VAL A 101 -12.41 12.36 -22.46
C VAL A 101 -11.54 11.67 -21.41
N ASP A 102 -11.06 10.48 -21.79
CA ASP A 102 -10.43 9.43 -20.98
C ASP A 102 -9.47 9.95 -19.89
N ALA A 103 -9.88 9.87 -18.62
CA ALA A 103 -9.09 10.29 -17.46
C ALA A 103 -7.74 9.54 -17.33
N SER A 104 -7.53 8.50 -18.15
CA SER A 104 -6.29 7.74 -18.25
C SER A 104 -5.21 8.38 -19.14
N ALA A 105 -5.55 9.38 -19.96
CA ALA A 105 -4.65 9.98 -20.95
C ALA A 105 -3.56 10.87 -20.31
N GLY A 106 -2.57 10.23 -19.68
CA GLY A 106 -1.44 10.88 -19.00
C GLY A 106 -1.26 10.49 -17.55
N SER A 107 -2.09 9.58 -17.03
CA SER A 107 -1.88 8.95 -15.72
C SER A 107 -0.67 8.02 -15.77
N LEU A 108 0.07 7.93 -14.66
CA LEU A 108 1.17 6.99 -14.44
C LEU A 108 0.79 5.91 -13.41
N VAL A 109 -0.49 5.79 -13.04
CA VAL A 109 -0.92 4.87 -11.96
C VAL A 109 -0.55 3.41 -12.26
N GLU A 110 -0.63 3.00 -13.53
CA GLU A 110 -0.27 1.65 -13.98
C GLU A 110 1.24 1.40 -13.84
N GLU A 111 2.07 2.32 -14.34
CA GLU A 111 3.52 2.23 -14.24
C GLU A 111 3.98 2.25 -12.77
N GLU A 112 3.35 3.07 -11.93
CA GLU A 112 3.66 3.13 -10.51
C GLU A 112 3.22 1.86 -9.78
N PHE A 113 2.07 1.30 -10.13
CA PHE A 113 1.62 0.02 -9.57
C PHE A 113 2.57 -1.12 -9.97
N GLN A 114 2.97 -1.19 -11.23
CA GLN A 114 3.99 -2.14 -11.72
C GLN A 114 5.34 -1.93 -11.03
N TYR A 115 5.73 -0.69 -10.78
CA TYR A 115 6.94 -0.38 -10.03
C TYR A 115 6.89 -0.95 -8.61
N THR A 116 5.75 -0.83 -7.90
CA THR A 116 5.59 -1.47 -6.58
C THR A 116 5.72 -2.99 -6.66
N THR A 117 5.18 -3.62 -7.71
CA THR A 117 5.34 -5.05 -7.99
C THR A 117 6.80 -5.45 -8.10
N ALA A 118 7.55 -4.77 -8.98
CA ALA A 118 8.97 -5.03 -9.16
C ALA A 118 9.78 -4.86 -7.85
N MET A 119 9.40 -3.88 -7.02
CA MET A 119 10.10 -3.56 -5.78
C MET A 119 9.86 -4.57 -4.66
N TYR A 120 8.64 -5.11 -4.50
CA TYR A 120 8.39 -6.16 -3.51
C TYR A 120 8.84 -7.55 -4.01
N GLN A 121 8.78 -7.83 -5.31
CA GLN A 121 9.28 -9.10 -5.86
C GLN A 121 10.79 -9.24 -5.67
N LYS A 122 11.52 -8.12 -5.71
CA LYS A 122 12.96 -8.10 -5.37
C LYS A 122 13.22 -8.31 -3.88
N ASN A 123 12.29 -7.90 -3.01
CA ASN A 123 12.41 -8.01 -1.57
C ASN A 123 11.02 -7.97 -0.91
N LEU A 124 10.52 -9.13 -0.47
CA LEU A 124 9.20 -9.26 0.14
C LEU A 124 9.07 -8.42 1.42
N SER A 125 10.17 -8.20 2.16
CA SER A 125 10.23 -7.34 3.35
C SER A 125 10.20 -5.84 3.05
N ASN A 126 9.95 -5.43 1.80
CA ASN A 126 9.90 -4.02 1.42
C ASN A 126 8.54 -3.39 1.76
N PHE A 127 8.33 -3.07 3.05
CA PHE A 127 7.14 -2.36 3.51
C PHE A 127 6.81 -1.10 2.71
N SER A 128 7.82 -0.35 2.26
CA SER A 128 7.57 0.85 1.46
C SER A 128 6.91 0.53 0.12
N ALA A 129 7.26 -0.57 -0.53
CA ALA A 129 6.60 -1.01 -1.75
C ALA A 129 5.15 -1.40 -1.49
N TRP A 130 4.89 -2.24 -0.47
CA TRP A 130 3.54 -2.64 -0.07
C TRP A 130 2.65 -1.47 0.32
N HIS A 131 3.20 -0.52 1.09
CA HIS A 131 2.46 0.68 1.48
C HIS A 131 2.11 1.55 0.27
N ASN A 132 3.04 1.80 -0.66
CA ASN A 132 2.72 2.59 -1.85
C ASN A 132 1.72 1.84 -2.75
N ARG A 133 1.83 0.51 -2.84
CA ARG A 133 0.87 -0.34 -3.57
C ARG A 133 -0.55 -0.15 -3.01
N SER A 134 -0.72 -0.20 -1.70
CA SER A 134 -2.02 -0.05 -1.05
C SER A 134 -2.68 1.30 -1.35
N LYS A 135 -1.88 2.36 -1.51
CA LYS A 135 -2.36 3.70 -1.86
C LYS A 135 -2.70 3.87 -3.34
N LEU A 136 -2.11 3.07 -4.22
CA LEU A 136 -2.38 3.13 -5.67
C LEU A 136 -3.63 2.35 -6.06
N ILE A 137 -3.95 1.26 -5.36
CA ILE A 137 -5.04 0.34 -5.71
C ILE A 137 -6.39 1.04 -5.96
N PRO A 138 -6.90 1.92 -5.08
CA PRO A 138 -8.20 2.56 -5.32
C PRO A 138 -8.22 3.35 -6.64
N ARG A 139 -7.21 4.20 -6.84
CA ARG A 139 -7.05 5.01 -8.06
C ARG A 139 -6.89 4.13 -9.31
N LEU A 140 -6.10 3.07 -9.22
CA LEU A 140 -5.88 2.11 -10.30
C LEU A 140 -7.20 1.48 -10.76
N LEU A 141 -8.02 1.00 -9.83
CA LEU A 141 -9.30 0.37 -10.13
C LEU A 141 -10.33 1.36 -10.65
N ASP A 142 -10.31 2.60 -10.14
CA ASP A 142 -11.17 3.68 -10.64
C ASP A 142 -10.80 4.05 -12.09
N GLU A 143 -9.53 4.24 -12.39
CA GLU A 143 -9.07 4.61 -13.75
C GLU A 143 -9.23 3.48 -14.77
N ARG A 144 -9.16 2.21 -14.33
CA ARG A 144 -9.53 1.05 -15.16
C ARG A 144 -11.03 0.97 -15.45
N ASN A 145 -11.86 1.81 -14.82
CA ASN A 145 -13.32 1.67 -14.81
C ASN A 145 -13.75 0.26 -14.36
N ALA A 146 -13.02 -0.32 -13.42
CA ALA A 146 -13.19 -1.72 -13.03
C ALA A 146 -14.57 -1.95 -12.42
N ASN A 147 -15.31 -2.89 -13.00
CA ASN A 147 -16.61 -3.30 -12.51
C ASN A 147 -16.46 -4.16 -11.22
N PRO A 148 -17.57 -4.45 -10.50
CA PRO A 148 -17.49 -5.22 -9.25
C PRO A 148 -16.83 -6.60 -9.37
N GLU A 149 -17.01 -7.31 -10.48
CA GLU A 149 -16.41 -8.64 -10.72
C GLU A 149 -14.90 -8.53 -10.96
N GLU A 150 -14.46 -7.54 -11.72
CA GLU A 150 -13.04 -7.25 -11.95
C GLU A 150 -12.35 -6.84 -10.65
N ARG A 151 -13.00 -6.01 -9.83
CA ARG A 151 -12.51 -5.62 -8.51
C ARG A 151 -12.42 -6.81 -7.55
N ARG A 152 -13.38 -7.73 -7.59
CA ARG A 152 -13.33 -8.98 -6.80
C ARG A 152 -12.17 -9.87 -7.26
N THR A 153 -12.02 -10.06 -8.56
CA THR A 153 -10.91 -10.84 -9.15
C THR A 153 -9.55 -10.25 -8.76
N PHE A 154 -9.43 -8.93 -8.80
CA PHE A 154 -8.22 -8.23 -8.36
C PHE A 154 -7.92 -8.48 -6.87
N LEU A 155 -8.93 -8.38 -6.00
CA LEU A 155 -8.80 -8.68 -4.58
C LEU A 155 -8.35 -10.14 -4.35
N ASP A 156 -8.99 -11.11 -5.01
CA ASP A 156 -8.63 -12.52 -4.89
C ASP A 156 -7.17 -12.77 -5.32
N GLY A 157 -6.69 -12.06 -6.35
CA GLY A 157 -5.28 -12.07 -6.75
C GLY A 157 -4.33 -11.52 -5.68
N GLU A 158 -4.63 -10.35 -5.10
CA GLU A 158 -3.80 -9.77 -4.03
C GLU A 158 -3.78 -10.65 -2.76
N LEU A 159 -4.92 -11.26 -2.40
CA LEU A 159 -5.00 -12.21 -1.29
C LEU A 159 -4.17 -13.47 -1.56
N GLY A 160 -4.20 -14.01 -2.78
CA GLY A 160 -3.37 -15.14 -3.18
C GLY A 160 -1.87 -14.84 -3.07
N ILE A 161 -1.43 -13.66 -3.53
CA ILE A 161 -0.04 -13.21 -3.37
C ILE A 161 0.34 -13.15 -1.89
N MET A 162 -0.54 -12.66 -1.02
CA MET A 162 -0.28 -12.60 0.41
C MET A 162 -0.24 -13.96 1.09
N GLN A 163 -1.11 -14.88 0.69
CA GLN A 163 -1.06 -16.26 1.16
C GLN A 163 0.32 -16.86 0.83
N GLU A 164 0.74 -16.85 -0.44
CA GLU A 164 2.04 -17.40 -0.85
C GLU A 164 3.24 -16.73 -0.13
N ALA A 165 3.19 -15.40 0.01
CA ALA A 165 4.26 -14.65 0.67
C ALA A 165 4.34 -14.98 2.17
N LEU A 166 3.21 -15.12 2.86
CA LEU A 166 3.18 -15.45 4.29
C LEU A 166 3.55 -16.93 4.56
N PHE A 167 3.26 -17.85 3.64
CA PHE A 167 3.81 -19.21 3.70
C PHE A 167 5.34 -19.23 3.49
N THR A 168 5.90 -18.21 2.82
CA THR A 168 7.34 -18.08 2.63
C THR A 168 8.05 -17.48 3.84
N ASP A 169 7.46 -16.43 4.45
CA ASP A 169 7.99 -15.80 5.66
C ASP A 169 6.85 -15.28 6.56
N PRO A 170 6.34 -16.11 7.49
CA PRO A 170 5.25 -15.71 8.38
C PRO A 170 5.68 -14.71 9.47
N TYR A 171 6.99 -14.51 9.66
CA TYR A 171 7.54 -13.60 10.65
C TYR A 171 7.79 -12.18 10.08
N ASP A 172 7.53 -11.97 8.77
CA ASP A 172 7.69 -10.67 8.14
C ASP A 172 6.52 -9.72 8.45
N GLN A 173 6.80 -8.70 9.25
CA GLN A 173 5.83 -7.66 9.63
C GLN A 173 5.30 -6.87 8.41
N SER A 174 6.07 -6.70 7.34
CA SER A 174 5.63 -5.98 6.15
C SER A 174 4.52 -6.74 5.43
N LEU A 175 4.67 -8.07 5.31
CA LEU A 175 3.66 -8.96 4.72
C LEU A 175 2.40 -8.98 5.59
N GLN A 176 2.56 -9.17 6.91
CA GLN A 176 1.43 -9.17 7.84
C GLN A 176 0.65 -7.84 7.76
N LEU A 177 1.33 -6.69 7.75
CA LEU A 177 0.66 -5.39 7.69
C LEU A 177 -0.12 -5.17 6.38
N TYR A 178 0.39 -5.68 5.25
CA TYR A 178 -0.31 -5.56 3.97
C TYR A 178 -1.52 -6.48 3.89
N HIS A 179 -1.38 -7.74 4.32
CA HIS A 179 -2.50 -8.68 4.46
C HIS A 179 -3.59 -8.13 5.38
N HIS A 180 -3.20 -7.65 6.57
CA HIS A 180 -4.10 -7.03 7.54
C HIS A 180 -4.88 -5.87 6.94
N TRP A 181 -4.20 -5.00 6.18
CA TRP A 181 -4.86 -3.90 5.47
C TRP A 181 -5.85 -4.39 4.42
N LEU A 182 -5.52 -5.41 3.62
CA LEU A 182 -6.44 -5.97 2.62
C LEU A 182 -7.71 -6.51 3.29
N ILE A 183 -7.58 -7.33 4.33
CA ILE A 183 -8.71 -7.88 5.07
C ILE A 183 -9.51 -6.76 5.74
N SER A 184 -8.85 -5.81 6.39
CA SER A 184 -9.54 -4.69 7.04
C SER A 184 -10.32 -3.83 6.04
N ALA A 185 -9.71 -3.49 4.89
CA ALA A 185 -10.31 -2.63 3.88
C ALA A 185 -11.53 -3.25 3.18
N THR A 186 -11.68 -4.59 3.22
CA THR A 186 -12.69 -5.33 2.46
C THR A 186 -13.71 -6.06 3.33
N CYS A 187 -13.30 -6.52 4.52
CA CYS A 187 -14.11 -7.34 5.42
C CYS A 187 -14.43 -6.67 6.77
N SER A 188 -13.89 -5.49 7.09
CA SER A 188 -14.32 -4.78 8.31
C SER A 188 -15.67 -4.08 8.13
N PRO A 189 -16.54 -4.06 9.17
CA PRO A 189 -17.75 -3.25 9.15
C PRO A 189 -17.44 -1.77 8.88
N ALA A 190 -18.33 -1.10 8.15
CA ALA A 190 -18.19 0.31 7.84
C ALA A 190 -18.41 1.19 9.07
N SER A 191 -17.40 1.39 9.93
CA SER A 191 -17.08 2.60 10.74
C SER A 191 -16.12 2.24 11.89
N SER A 192 -14.96 2.90 12.05
CA SER A 192 -14.86 4.06 12.96
C SER A 192 -13.58 4.91 12.80
N ALA A 193 -12.77 4.72 11.76
CA ALA A 193 -11.51 5.48 11.61
C ALA A 193 -11.20 5.89 10.15
N GLY A 194 -12.08 6.67 9.52
CA GLY A 194 -11.79 7.40 8.28
C GLY A 194 -11.44 6.58 7.02
N ALA A 195 -11.33 5.26 7.11
CA ALA A 195 -11.21 4.36 5.97
C ALA A 195 -12.57 4.29 5.26
N LYS A 196 -12.60 4.68 3.98
CA LYS A 196 -13.80 4.50 3.16
C LYS A 196 -13.91 3.00 2.84
N SER A 197 -14.71 2.28 3.61
CA SER A 197 -15.05 0.89 3.35
C SER A 197 -15.49 0.72 1.88
N GLY A 198 -14.91 -0.26 1.17
CA GLY A 198 -15.28 -0.56 -0.22
C GLY A 198 -14.55 0.24 -1.31
N GLU A 199 -13.41 0.87 -0.99
CA GLU A 199 -12.53 1.47 -2.02
C GLU A 199 -11.94 0.43 -2.99
N ILE A 200 -11.68 -0.79 -2.52
CA ILE A 200 -11.21 -1.90 -3.36
C ILE A 200 -12.40 -2.55 -4.06
N VAL A 201 -13.32 -3.13 -3.28
CA VAL A 201 -14.54 -3.79 -3.75
C VAL A 201 -15.61 -3.72 -2.67
N ARG A 202 -16.87 -3.54 -3.05
CA ARG A 202 -18.02 -3.69 -2.13
C ARG A 202 -18.44 -5.15 -2.11
N LEU A 203 -18.41 -5.76 -0.93
CA LEU A 203 -18.74 -7.15 -0.71
C LEU A 203 -20.06 -7.27 0.06
N THR A 204 -20.82 -8.33 -0.21
CA THR A 204 -21.91 -8.75 0.67
C THR A 204 -21.34 -9.39 1.94
N GLN A 205 -22.16 -9.48 2.97
CA GLN A 205 -21.80 -10.15 4.22
C GLN A 205 -21.35 -11.61 3.99
N SER A 206 -22.06 -12.34 3.13
CA SER A 206 -21.71 -13.72 2.76
C SER A 206 -20.36 -13.81 2.05
N GLN A 207 -20.05 -12.87 1.16
CA GLN A 207 -18.76 -12.79 0.46
C GLN A 207 -17.61 -12.43 1.41
N GLN A 208 -17.86 -11.58 2.40
CA GLN A 208 -16.87 -11.26 3.44
C GLN A 208 -16.58 -12.50 4.29
N LEU A 209 -17.64 -13.20 4.73
CA LEU A 209 -17.52 -14.41 5.53
C LEU A 209 -16.81 -15.55 4.78
N GLU A 210 -17.05 -15.69 3.48
CA GLU A 210 -16.33 -16.62 2.60
C GLU A 210 -14.82 -16.35 2.61
N ILE A 211 -14.41 -15.08 2.38
CA ILE A 211 -13.01 -14.67 2.39
C ILE A 211 -12.39 -14.93 3.77
N LEU A 212 -13.06 -14.52 4.84
CA LEU A 212 -12.57 -14.70 6.20
C LEU A 212 -12.41 -16.17 6.57
N SER A 213 -13.38 -17.02 6.19
CA SER A 213 -13.34 -18.48 6.43
C SER A 213 -12.17 -19.13 5.70
N ARG A 214 -11.99 -18.82 4.40
CA ARG A 214 -10.84 -19.29 3.62
C ARG A 214 -9.52 -18.81 4.23
N THR A 215 -9.50 -17.58 4.72
CA THR A 215 -8.33 -16.97 5.35
C THR A 215 -7.95 -17.70 6.64
N LEU A 216 -8.91 -17.95 7.52
CA LEU A 216 -8.69 -18.74 8.73
C LEU A 216 -8.20 -20.16 8.43
N ALA A 217 -8.73 -20.81 7.39
CA ALA A 217 -8.37 -22.18 7.04
C ALA A 217 -6.85 -22.30 6.77
N TRP A 218 -6.32 -21.53 5.81
CA TRP A 218 -4.89 -21.62 5.50
C TRP A 218 -4.00 -21.07 6.60
N MET A 219 -4.46 -20.09 7.38
CA MET A 219 -3.69 -19.57 8.52
C MET A 219 -3.55 -20.61 9.64
N ARG A 220 -4.56 -21.46 9.83
CA ARG A 220 -4.48 -22.59 10.77
C ARG A 220 -3.49 -23.65 10.30
N GLU A 221 -3.50 -23.99 9.01
CA GLU A 221 -2.49 -24.88 8.42
C GLU A 221 -1.08 -24.33 8.65
N LEU A 222 -0.87 -23.03 8.42
CA LEU A 222 0.42 -22.39 8.68
C LEU A 222 0.79 -22.37 10.17
N LEU A 223 -0.19 -22.28 11.08
CA LEU A 223 0.05 -22.30 12.52
C LEU A 223 0.50 -23.69 13.01
N GLU A 224 0.08 -24.77 12.35
CA GLU A 224 0.56 -26.11 12.68
C GLU A 224 2.08 -26.24 12.47
N GLU A 225 2.60 -25.63 11.41
CA GLU A 225 4.03 -25.59 11.09
C GLU A 225 4.78 -24.53 11.91
N GLU A 226 4.16 -23.37 12.16
CA GLU A 226 4.77 -22.20 12.80
C GLU A 226 4.01 -21.75 14.07
N PRO A 227 3.92 -22.61 15.12
CA PRO A 227 3.03 -22.42 16.27
C PRO A 227 3.44 -21.27 17.19
N GLU A 228 4.65 -20.74 17.04
CA GLU A 228 5.19 -19.65 17.86
C GLU A 228 5.24 -18.32 17.10
N CYS A 229 4.73 -18.28 15.86
CA CYS A 229 4.67 -17.06 15.10
C CYS A 229 3.67 -16.07 15.71
N ARG A 230 4.21 -15.10 16.46
CA ARG A 230 3.44 -14.00 17.06
C ARG A 230 2.54 -13.29 16.04
N LEU A 231 3.07 -12.99 14.85
CA LEU A 231 2.33 -12.26 13.81
C LEU A 231 1.13 -13.04 13.29
N LEU A 232 1.30 -14.34 13.10
CA LEU A 232 0.23 -15.23 12.67
C LEU A 232 -0.87 -15.35 13.73
N LEU A 233 -0.49 -15.51 15.01
CA LEU A 233 -1.42 -15.55 16.14
C LEU A 233 -2.22 -14.24 16.27
N GLU A 234 -1.56 -13.08 16.16
CA GLU A 234 -2.22 -11.77 16.16
C GLU A 234 -3.23 -11.64 15.03
N GLU A 235 -2.86 -12.07 13.82
CA GLU A 235 -3.72 -11.98 12.65
C GLU A 235 -4.89 -12.97 12.73
N LEU A 236 -4.68 -14.19 13.25
CA LEU A 236 -5.74 -15.17 13.49
C LEU A 236 -6.82 -14.61 14.41
N ILE A 237 -6.41 -13.95 15.50
CA ILE A 237 -7.34 -13.28 16.43
C ILE A 237 -8.10 -12.15 15.71
N PHE A 238 -7.41 -11.34 14.90
CA PHE A 238 -8.06 -10.28 14.13
C PHE A 238 -9.13 -10.82 13.17
N VAL A 239 -8.78 -11.81 12.35
CA VAL A 239 -9.70 -12.41 11.37
C VAL A 239 -10.87 -13.12 12.07
N SER A 240 -10.61 -13.87 13.14
CA SER A 240 -11.66 -14.50 13.95
C SER A 240 -12.59 -13.49 14.62
N GLY A 241 -12.07 -12.34 15.06
CA GLY A 241 -12.88 -11.24 15.57
C GLY A 241 -13.87 -10.71 14.52
N LEU A 242 -13.43 -10.59 13.26
CA LEU A 242 -14.31 -10.23 12.15
C LEU A 242 -15.36 -11.33 11.91
N VAL A 243 -14.98 -12.61 11.86
CA VAL A 243 -15.93 -13.73 11.68
C VAL A 243 -17.01 -13.70 12.76
N ARG A 244 -16.61 -13.58 14.03
CA ARG A 244 -17.55 -13.49 15.16
C ARG A 244 -18.51 -12.30 15.02
N GLY A 245 -18.03 -11.15 14.55
CA GLY A 245 -18.87 -9.99 14.27
C GLY A 245 -19.97 -10.29 13.24
N HIS A 246 -19.62 -10.99 12.16
CA HIS A 246 -20.58 -11.37 11.11
C HIS A 246 -21.55 -12.49 11.56
N VAL A 247 -21.08 -13.47 12.34
CA VAL A 247 -21.92 -14.57 12.86
C VAL A 247 -22.93 -14.07 13.90
N ALA A 248 -22.54 -13.11 14.77
CA ALA A 248 -23.48 -12.52 15.72
C ALA A 248 -24.65 -11.77 15.05
N GLU A 249 -24.48 -11.34 13.80
CA GLU A 249 -25.51 -10.67 12.99
C GLU A 249 -26.37 -11.67 12.18
N ASN A 250 -25.90 -12.90 11.95
CA ASN A 250 -26.56 -13.94 11.19
C ASN A 250 -26.81 -15.21 12.03
N ASN A 251 -28.06 -15.47 12.38
CA ASN A 251 -28.49 -16.71 13.06
C ASN A 251 -28.52 -17.94 12.10
N ASP A 252 -27.49 -18.11 11.27
CA ASP A 252 -27.41 -19.24 10.34
C ASP A 252 -26.71 -20.43 11.03
N PRO A 253 -27.42 -21.57 11.23
CA PRO A 253 -26.89 -22.74 11.93
C PRO A 253 -25.79 -23.51 11.17
N ASP A 254 -25.58 -23.26 9.87
CA ASP A 254 -24.51 -23.90 9.08
C ASP A 254 -23.18 -23.12 9.13
N THR A 255 -23.12 -22.03 9.90
CA THR A 255 -21.94 -21.18 10.05
C THR A 255 -21.01 -21.66 11.17
N ILE A 256 -19.71 -21.33 11.10
CA ILE A 256 -18.74 -21.59 12.17
C ILE A 256 -19.31 -21.11 13.51
N SER A 257 -19.33 -21.99 14.51
CA SER A 257 -19.90 -21.68 15.82
C SER A 257 -19.15 -20.52 16.46
N ALA A 258 -19.90 -19.48 16.87
CA ALA A 258 -19.33 -18.32 17.56
C ALA A 258 -18.57 -18.73 18.85
N ASP A 259 -19.00 -19.81 19.50
CA ASP A 259 -18.36 -20.35 20.69
C ASP A 259 -17.03 -21.06 20.36
N GLU A 260 -16.97 -21.77 19.24
CA GLU A 260 -15.71 -22.39 18.75
C GLU A 260 -14.69 -21.31 18.38
N VAL A 261 -15.11 -20.28 17.64
CA VAL A 261 -14.24 -19.13 17.29
C VAL A 261 -13.71 -18.44 18.55
N LYS A 262 -14.57 -18.23 19.54
CA LYS A 262 -14.18 -17.63 20.82
C LYS A 262 -13.18 -18.50 21.58
N SER A 263 -13.40 -19.81 21.63
CA SER A 263 -12.50 -20.78 22.26
C SER A 263 -11.11 -20.75 21.60
N ASP A 264 -11.06 -20.74 20.27
CA ASP A 264 -9.81 -20.67 19.53
C ASP A 264 -9.05 -19.36 19.80
N MET A 265 -9.76 -18.22 19.76
CA MET A 265 -9.17 -16.92 20.08
C MET A 265 -8.57 -16.88 21.48
N GLN A 266 -9.24 -17.47 22.47
CA GLN A 266 -8.71 -17.58 23.83
C GLN A 266 -7.40 -18.39 23.85
N SER A 267 -7.38 -19.54 23.17
CA SER A 267 -6.18 -20.39 23.10
C SER A 267 -4.99 -19.68 22.45
N TRP A 268 -5.23 -18.88 21.41
CA TRP A 268 -4.18 -18.11 20.74
C TRP A 268 -3.69 -16.93 21.58
N LEU A 269 -4.56 -16.29 22.35
CA LEU A 269 -4.16 -15.26 23.30
C LEU A 269 -3.29 -15.81 24.42
N ASP A 270 -3.66 -16.98 24.96
CA ASP A 270 -2.84 -17.66 25.97
C ASP A 270 -1.44 -17.97 25.41
N LYS A 271 -1.35 -18.39 24.14
CA LYS A 271 -0.06 -18.58 23.45
C LYS A 271 0.68 -17.25 23.26
N LEU A 272 0.01 -16.16 22.87
CA LEU A 272 0.62 -14.82 22.74
C LEU A 272 1.20 -14.30 24.06
N MET A 273 0.57 -14.59 25.20
CA MET A 273 1.14 -14.23 26.51
C MET A 273 2.48 -14.92 26.79
N VAL A 274 2.73 -16.08 26.18
CA VAL A 274 3.99 -16.82 26.27
C VAL A 274 5.01 -16.33 25.24
N VAL A 275 4.61 -16.17 23.97
CA VAL A 275 5.56 -15.86 22.88
C VAL A 275 5.84 -14.36 22.69
N ASP A 276 5.02 -13.47 23.26
CA ASP A 276 5.24 -12.01 23.24
C ASP A 276 5.10 -11.39 24.64
N PRO A 277 5.99 -11.73 25.58
CA PRO A 277 5.89 -11.30 26.98
C PRO A 277 6.01 -9.78 27.15
N MET A 278 6.66 -9.09 26.20
CA MET A 278 6.78 -7.62 26.24
C MET A 278 5.43 -6.91 26.07
N ARG A 279 4.43 -7.57 25.48
CA ARG A 279 3.07 -7.03 25.29
C ARG A 279 2.01 -7.80 26.09
N ILE A 280 2.40 -8.57 27.11
CA ILE A 280 1.47 -9.42 27.88
C ILE A 280 0.25 -8.66 28.39
N GLY A 281 0.41 -7.41 28.85
CA GLY A 281 -0.70 -6.58 29.31
C GLY A 281 -1.74 -6.28 28.22
N ARG A 282 -1.31 -6.10 26.96
CA ARG A 282 -2.21 -5.95 25.81
C ARG A 282 -3.03 -7.22 25.57
N TRP A 283 -2.38 -8.39 25.68
CA TRP A 283 -3.04 -9.68 25.45
C TRP A 283 -4.04 -10.01 26.57
N GLN A 284 -3.70 -9.69 27.82
CA GLN A 284 -4.60 -9.81 28.96
C GLN A 284 -5.84 -8.93 28.80
N GLU A 285 -5.66 -7.65 28.45
CA GLU A 285 -6.77 -6.72 28.19
C GLU A 285 -7.68 -7.22 27.06
N LEU A 286 -7.10 -7.85 26.02
CA LEU A 286 -7.89 -8.41 24.92
C LEU A 286 -8.64 -9.68 25.34
N ALA A 287 -8.04 -10.54 26.16
CA ALA A 287 -8.67 -11.74 26.71
C ALA A 287 -9.87 -11.40 27.60
N GLU A 288 -9.77 -10.34 28.41
CA GLU A 288 -10.87 -9.87 29.26
C GLU A 288 -12.09 -9.37 28.47
N ARG A 289 -11.90 -8.99 27.19
CA ARG A 289 -12.95 -8.43 26.32
C ARG A 289 -13.61 -9.46 25.39
N LEU A 290 -13.11 -10.70 25.36
CA LEU A 290 -13.64 -11.77 24.50
C LEU A 290 -15.00 -12.29 24.99
#